data_AF-A0A3D1TIA9-F1
#
_entry.id   AF-A0A3D1TIA9-F1
#
_cell.length_a   1.000
_cell.length_b   1.000
_cell.length_c   1.000
_cell.angle_alpha   90.00
_cell.angle_beta   90.00
_cell.angle_gamma   90.00
#
_symmetry.space_group_name_H-M   'P 1'
#
loop_
_entity.id
_entity.type
_entity.pdbx_description
1 polymer ?
#
loop_
_entity_poly.entity_id
_entity_poly.type
_entity_poly.pdbx_seq_one_letter_code
_entity_poly.pdbx_strand_id
1 'polypeptide(L)'
;IGGADRAEQPSGLGGLLEAVLGRPNQGSSNDGVVQARPAPASAPVATATAVEPVDPQAAEVPQVMASTGLIHLDFELSNLLDSNGALQADQAVLRSVSAIRGLPLTAVDAAGGMDGQLVGILGPTASLALTGAVSAVSPGPMRLLMNSENALLKVATAEAPGAIRFQEDAVASLKLTPVLSQVLLKKVNPMLVNAIGSDQPVQFTIDSRTTQFPLGEELLQTARMDARLELHSVTMGAGDILSGLLDALNRQQTESTVVTFMPMNLHLENGILSYTDAWMTVDNLAMVVEGQVDLVRDFMDLRLAISGETLALAFKELRDVVSETDVITVPLRGPIDKPRLDTGGLVGEVAKLAAKGALKKNLDEAVGGEAGAIIDAIFGGSRTSSQPPPSVKPKEPATQGDQTQVPAPAEEKPVEAKPVPQDPLRDLINILGGGK
;
A
#
# COMPACT_ATOMS: atom_id res chain seq x y z
N ILE A 1 -39.91 0.28 -28.62
CA ILE A 1 -40.53 -0.16 -27.35
C ILE A 1 -40.10 -1.60 -27.14
N GLY A 2 -39.13 -1.80 -26.25
CA GLY A 2 -38.45 -3.08 -26.05
C GLY A 2 -37.37 -2.86 -25.01
N GLY A 3 -37.78 -2.76 -23.75
CA GLY A 3 -36.89 -2.66 -22.60
C GLY A 3 -36.37 -4.05 -22.27
N ALA A 4 -35.06 -4.22 -22.35
CA ALA A 4 -34.36 -5.34 -21.74
C ALA A 4 -33.88 -4.86 -20.37
N ASP A 5 -34.50 -5.41 -19.31
CA ASP A 5 -34.00 -5.31 -17.94
C ASP A 5 -32.61 -5.94 -17.89
N ARG A 6 -31.59 -5.10 -17.75
CA ARG A 6 -30.24 -5.52 -17.37
C ARG A 6 -30.21 -5.50 -15.84
N ALA A 7 -30.20 -6.69 -15.24
CA ALA A 7 -29.90 -6.85 -13.83
C ALA A 7 -28.50 -6.29 -13.55
N GLU A 8 -28.43 -5.31 -12.65
CA GLU A 8 -27.17 -4.77 -12.14
C GLU A 8 -26.44 -5.88 -11.36
N GLN A 9 -25.29 -6.30 -11.88
CA GLN A 9 -24.37 -7.16 -11.14
C GLN A 9 -23.59 -6.28 -10.14
N PRO A 10 -23.46 -6.69 -8.87
CA PRO A 10 -22.65 -5.97 -7.90
C PRO A 10 -21.17 -6.14 -8.24
N SER A 11 -20.61 -5.17 -8.94
CA SER A 11 -19.17 -5.06 -9.22
C SER A 11 -18.50 -4.30 -8.08
N GLY A 12 -18.05 -5.00 -7.03
CA GLY A 12 -17.32 -4.38 -5.93
C GLY A 12 -16.76 -5.38 -4.91
N LEU A 13 -15.58 -5.08 -4.37
CA LEU A 13 -14.86 -5.86 -3.34
C LEU A 13 -15.70 -6.17 -2.09
N GLY A 14 -16.77 -5.42 -1.82
CA GLY A 14 -17.69 -5.65 -0.69
C GLY A 14 -18.40 -7.01 -0.74
N GLY A 15 -18.66 -7.57 -1.92
CA GLY A 15 -19.34 -8.88 -2.04
C GLY A 15 -18.47 -10.08 -1.64
N LEU A 16 -17.15 -9.94 -1.56
CA LEU A 16 -16.21 -11.05 -1.34
C LEU A 16 -16.08 -11.44 0.14
N LEU A 17 -16.23 -10.49 1.07
CA LEU A 17 -16.22 -10.78 2.50
C LEU A 17 -17.49 -11.51 2.94
N GLU A 18 -18.64 -11.25 2.30
CA GLU A 18 -19.89 -11.97 2.57
C GLU A 18 -19.84 -13.44 2.14
N ALA A 19 -19.21 -13.74 1.00
CA ALA A 19 -19.16 -15.10 0.46
C ALA A 19 -18.32 -16.06 1.31
N VAL A 20 -17.35 -15.54 2.07
CA VAL A 20 -16.45 -16.33 2.92
C VAL A 20 -16.98 -16.46 4.36
N LEU A 21 -17.79 -15.51 4.84
CA LEU A 21 -18.21 -15.47 6.25
C LEU A 21 -19.63 -16.00 6.53
N GLY A 22 -20.42 -16.30 5.50
CA GLY A 22 -21.74 -16.93 5.66
C GLY A 22 -22.81 -15.98 6.23
N ARG A 23 -24.00 -16.00 5.64
CA ARG A 23 -25.13 -15.18 6.11
C ARG A 23 -25.72 -15.75 7.40
N PRO A 24 -25.87 -14.97 8.49
CA PRO A 24 -26.67 -15.40 9.62
C PRO A 24 -28.14 -15.49 9.20
N ASN A 25 -28.75 -16.64 9.50
CA ASN A 25 -30.13 -16.97 9.18
C ASN A 25 -31.07 -16.13 10.06
N GLN A 26 -31.72 -15.11 9.50
CA GLN A 26 -32.73 -14.33 10.23
C GLN A 26 -34.03 -15.15 10.38
N GLY A 27 -34.12 -15.89 11.48
CA GLY A 27 -35.34 -16.57 11.91
C GLY A 27 -36.35 -15.57 12.49
N SER A 28 -37.45 -15.38 11.78
CA SER A 28 -38.66 -14.69 12.25
C SER A 28 -39.20 -15.36 13.53
N SER A 29 -39.26 -14.61 14.63
CA SER A 29 -39.88 -15.04 15.89
C SER A 29 -41.18 -14.27 16.09
N ASN A 30 -42.26 -15.03 16.22
CA ASN A 30 -43.64 -14.59 16.37
C ASN A 30 -43.96 -14.35 17.85
N ASP A 31 -44.60 -13.23 18.18
CA ASP A 31 -45.00 -12.84 19.53
C ASP A 31 -46.08 -13.77 20.12
N GLY A 32 -45.81 -14.30 21.32
CA GLY A 32 -46.77 -15.10 22.09
C GLY A 32 -46.58 -14.87 23.59
N VAL A 33 -47.38 -13.96 24.14
CA VAL A 33 -47.43 -13.62 25.57
C VAL A 33 -48.05 -14.77 26.38
N VAL A 34 -47.28 -15.39 27.27
CA VAL A 34 -47.82 -16.24 28.36
C VAL A 34 -47.14 -15.85 29.67
N GLN A 35 -47.93 -15.35 30.61
CA GLN A 35 -47.54 -15.11 32.01
C GLN A 35 -47.39 -16.44 32.75
N ALA A 36 -46.23 -16.67 33.38
CA ALA A 36 -46.05 -17.75 34.36
C ALA A 36 -45.32 -17.25 35.62
N ARG A 37 -45.77 -17.81 36.75
CA ARG A 37 -45.41 -17.53 38.16
C ARG A 37 -43.91 -17.67 38.50
N PRO A 38 -43.43 -17.01 39.57
CA PRO A 38 -42.09 -17.21 40.09
C PRO A 38 -41.97 -18.51 40.92
N ALA A 39 -40.91 -19.28 40.67
CA ALA A 39 -40.43 -20.38 41.50
C ALA A 39 -39.04 -20.02 42.09
N PRO A 40 -38.63 -20.64 43.21
CA PRO A 40 -37.60 -20.08 44.10
C PRO A 40 -36.16 -20.31 43.62
N ALA A 41 -35.30 -19.38 44.03
CA ALA A 41 -33.88 -19.31 43.76
C ALA A 41 -33.12 -20.59 44.11
N SER A 42 -32.44 -21.16 43.12
CA SER A 42 -31.38 -22.15 43.28
C SER A 42 -30.04 -21.50 42.94
N ALA A 43 -29.07 -21.64 43.84
CA ALA A 43 -27.74 -21.04 43.72
C ALA A 43 -26.92 -21.67 42.58
N PRO A 44 -26.13 -20.88 41.82
CA PRO A 44 -25.25 -21.43 40.80
C PRO A 44 -23.98 -22.01 41.43
N VAL A 45 -23.75 -23.31 41.21
CA VAL A 45 -22.44 -23.95 41.39
C VAL A 45 -21.62 -23.64 40.13
N ALA A 46 -20.81 -22.58 40.19
CA ALA A 46 -19.85 -22.26 39.15
C ALA A 46 -18.60 -23.15 39.32
N THR A 47 -18.47 -24.17 38.47
CA THR A 47 -17.18 -24.82 38.19
C THR A 47 -16.79 -24.45 36.76
N ALA A 48 -16.24 -23.24 36.60
CA ALA A 48 -15.58 -22.85 35.36
C ALA A 48 -14.28 -23.67 35.26
N THR A 49 -14.29 -24.70 34.43
CA THR A 49 -13.05 -25.37 34.02
C THR A 49 -12.32 -24.39 33.10
N ALA A 50 -11.29 -23.73 33.63
CA ALA A 50 -10.42 -22.90 32.84
C ALA A 50 -9.75 -23.79 31.78
N VAL A 51 -10.15 -23.60 30.52
CA VAL A 51 -9.42 -24.16 29.38
C VAL A 51 -8.04 -23.51 29.39
N GLU A 52 -6.98 -24.31 29.55
CA GLU A 52 -5.62 -23.81 29.48
C GLU A 52 -5.41 -23.05 28.16
N PRO A 53 -4.86 -21.83 28.18
CA PRO A 53 -4.47 -21.13 26.97
C PRO A 53 -3.34 -21.92 26.32
N VAL A 54 -3.66 -22.66 25.25
CA VAL A 54 -2.66 -23.27 24.37
C VAL A 54 -1.84 -22.14 23.77
N ASP A 55 -0.54 -22.10 24.08
CA ASP A 55 0.40 -21.09 23.61
C ASP A 55 0.45 -21.09 22.07
N PRO A 56 -0.14 -20.08 21.40
CA PRO A 56 -0.17 -20.02 19.94
C PRO A 56 1.19 -19.62 19.33
N GLN A 57 2.23 -19.37 20.15
CA GLN A 57 3.57 -19.09 19.66
C GLN A 57 4.42 -20.34 19.38
N ALA A 58 4.00 -21.53 19.84
CA ALA A 58 4.78 -22.76 19.68
C ALA A 58 4.51 -23.55 18.39
N ALA A 59 3.60 -23.10 17.52
CA ALA A 59 3.36 -23.74 16.23
C ALA A 59 4.50 -23.38 15.25
N GLU A 60 5.63 -24.08 15.36
CA GLU A 60 6.61 -24.16 14.27
C GLU A 60 5.86 -24.52 12.99
N VAL A 61 5.96 -23.66 11.96
CA VAL A 61 5.38 -23.93 10.64
C VAL A 61 5.91 -25.30 10.19
N PRO A 62 5.06 -26.32 10.00
CA PRO A 62 5.53 -27.67 9.75
C PRO A 62 6.46 -27.69 8.53
N GLN A 63 7.74 -28.00 8.75
CA GLN A 63 8.76 -28.19 7.71
C GLN A 63 8.54 -29.52 6.97
N VAL A 64 7.39 -29.68 6.33
CA VAL A 64 6.99 -30.97 5.75
C VAL A 64 6.48 -30.76 4.30
N MET A 65 7.22 -31.35 3.33
CA MET A 65 6.83 -31.88 1.99
C MET A 65 6.75 -30.97 0.75
N ALA A 66 7.65 -31.18 -0.21
CA ALA A 66 7.82 -30.46 -1.48
C ALA A 66 6.75 -30.69 -2.58
N SER A 67 5.51 -31.08 -2.25
CA SER A 67 4.46 -31.33 -3.26
C SER A 67 3.54 -30.12 -3.46
N THR A 68 3.50 -29.58 -4.68
CA THR A 68 2.54 -28.55 -5.12
C THR A 68 1.13 -29.12 -5.27
N GLY A 69 0.09 -28.34 -4.97
CA GLY A 69 -1.31 -28.75 -5.17
C GLY A 69 -1.92 -29.51 -4.00
N LEU A 70 -1.25 -29.53 -2.83
CA LEU A 70 -1.77 -30.17 -1.63
C LEU A 70 -2.50 -29.14 -0.76
N ILE A 71 -3.72 -29.50 -0.34
CA ILE A 71 -4.53 -28.79 0.64
C ILE A 71 -4.53 -29.65 1.90
N HIS A 72 -3.98 -29.13 2.99
CA HIS A 72 -3.98 -29.76 4.31
C HIS A 72 -4.92 -28.98 5.23
N LEU A 73 -5.90 -29.66 5.82
CA LEU A 73 -6.92 -29.05 6.67
C LEU A 73 -7.06 -29.89 7.93
N ASP A 74 -6.55 -29.40 9.05
CA ASP A 74 -6.85 -29.94 10.37
C ASP A 74 -7.87 -29.01 11.04
N PHE A 75 -8.97 -29.58 11.53
CA PHE A 75 -9.96 -28.81 12.29
C PHE A 75 -10.41 -29.55 13.54
N GLU A 76 -10.70 -28.77 14.57
CA GLU A 76 -11.29 -29.23 15.82
C GLU A 76 -12.58 -28.45 16.04
N LEU A 77 -13.70 -29.16 16.14
CA LEU A 77 -14.99 -28.57 16.49
C LEU A 77 -15.30 -28.89 17.95
N SER A 78 -15.37 -27.86 18.77
CA SER A 78 -15.63 -27.96 20.21
C SER A 78 -16.95 -27.25 20.56
N ASN A 79 -17.53 -27.60 21.70
CA ASN A 79 -18.76 -27.00 22.25
C ASN A 79 -19.99 -27.06 21.32
N LEU A 80 -20.05 -28.04 20.41
CA LEU A 80 -21.22 -28.23 19.54
C LEU A 80 -22.43 -28.79 20.31
N LEU A 81 -22.18 -29.58 21.35
CA LEU A 81 -23.21 -30.23 22.17
C LEU A 81 -23.04 -29.77 23.63
N ASP A 82 -24.16 -29.57 24.31
CA ASP A 82 -24.17 -29.31 25.74
C ASP A 82 -24.11 -30.59 26.60
N SER A 83 -24.17 -30.42 27.93
CA SER A 83 -24.14 -31.54 28.88
C SER A 83 -25.35 -32.48 28.77
N ASN A 84 -26.43 -32.07 28.12
CA ASN A 84 -27.61 -32.90 27.86
C ASN A 84 -27.58 -33.52 26.45
N GLY A 85 -26.54 -33.26 25.66
CA GLY A 85 -26.43 -33.69 24.27
C GLY A 85 -27.28 -32.87 23.29
N ALA A 86 -27.80 -31.71 23.71
CA ALA A 86 -28.51 -30.80 22.82
C ALA A 86 -27.51 -29.96 22.01
N LEU A 87 -27.83 -29.69 20.75
CA LEU A 87 -26.98 -28.92 19.84
C LEU A 87 -26.99 -27.43 20.20
N GLN A 88 -25.81 -26.85 20.43
CA GLN A 88 -25.59 -25.43 20.73
C GLN A 88 -24.66 -24.81 19.69
N ALA A 89 -25.23 -24.52 18.51
CA ALA A 89 -24.47 -23.99 17.38
C ALA A 89 -23.85 -22.60 17.65
N ASP A 90 -24.48 -21.81 18.53
CA ASP A 90 -24.02 -20.49 18.97
C ASP A 90 -22.75 -20.54 19.83
N GLN A 91 -22.54 -21.66 20.54
CA GLN A 91 -21.35 -21.89 21.36
C GLN A 91 -20.26 -22.69 20.64
N ALA A 92 -20.56 -23.23 19.46
CA ALA A 92 -19.63 -24.03 18.70
C ALA A 92 -18.38 -23.20 18.33
N VAL A 93 -17.21 -23.75 18.61
CA VAL A 93 -15.91 -23.15 18.25
C VAL A 93 -15.20 -24.10 17.30
N LEU A 94 -14.95 -23.61 16.09
CA LEU A 94 -14.15 -24.26 15.07
C LEU A 94 -12.72 -23.73 15.15
N ARG A 95 -11.77 -24.57 15.57
CA ARG A 95 -10.34 -24.30 15.44
C ARG A 95 -9.85 -24.93 14.15
N SER A 96 -9.06 -24.21 13.39
CA SER A 96 -8.54 -24.66 12.11
C SER A 96 -7.05 -24.35 11.98
N VAL A 97 -6.29 -25.34 11.53
CA VAL A 97 -4.92 -25.22 11.05
C VAL A 97 -4.94 -25.70 9.60
N SER A 98 -4.89 -24.75 8.68
CA SER A 98 -5.02 -24.98 7.25
C SER A 98 -3.76 -24.52 6.53
N ALA A 99 -3.25 -25.35 5.63
CA ALA A 99 -2.16 -25.00 4.75
C ALA A 99 -2.47 -25.40 3.31
N ILE A 100 -2.34 -24.45 2.38
CA ILE A 100 -2.54 -24.68 0.96
C ILE A 100 -1.24 -24.32 0.25
N ARG A 101 -0.70 -25.22 -0.58
CA ARG A 101 0.53 -24.96 -1.35
C ARG A 101 0.24 -24.91 -2.84
N GLY A 102 0.61 -23.80 -3.47
CA GLY A 102 0.42 -23.60 -4.90
C GLY A 102 -1.06 -23.56 -5.31
N LEU A 103 -1.91 -22.88 -4.54
CA LEU A 103 -3.30 -22.59 -4.89
C LEU A 103 -3.32 -21.87 -6.24
N PRO A 104 -3.93 -22.44 -7.30
CA PRO A 104 -4.11 -21.74 -8.56
C PRO A 104 -5.06 -20.56 -8.37
N LEU A 105 -4.54 -19.34 -8.47
CA LEU A 105 -5.33 -18.13 -8.23
C LEU A 105 -6.30 -17.81 -9.36
N THR A 106 -6.11 -18.42 -10.54
CA THR A 106 -7.06 -18.28 -11.66
C THR A 106 -8.46 -18.76 -11.32
N ALA A 107 -8.59 -19.85 -10.55
CA ALA A 107 -9.89 -20.37 -10.13
C ALA A 107 -10.55 -19.47 -9.08
N VAL A 108 -9.75 -18.97 -8.13
CA VAL A 108 -10.21 -18.04 -7.08
C VAL A 108 -10.65 -16.71 -7.70
N ASP A 109 -9.87 -16.21 -8.66
CA ASP A 109 -10.14 -14.99 -9.40
C ASP A 109 -11.43 -15.09 -10.21
N ALA A 110 -11.61 -16.17 -10.98
CA ALA A 110 -12.82 -16.41 -11.75
C ALA A 110 -14.06 -16.59 -10.85
N ALA A 111 -13.93 -17.32 -9.73
CA ALA A 111 -15.01 -17.50 -8.77
C ALA A 111 -15.41 -16.19 -8.07
N GLY A 112 -14.44 -15.29 -7.88
CA GLY A 112 -14.65 -13.96 -7.32
C GLY A 112 -15.06 -12.89 -8.33
N GLY A 113 -15.11 -13.21 -9.62
CA GLY A 113 -15.40 -12.22 -10.67
C GLY A 113 -14.36 -11.11 -10.75
N MET A 114 -13.07 -11.43 -10.53
CA MET A 114 -11.99 -10.44 -10.46
C MET A 114 -11.28 -10.19 -11.80
N ASP A 115 -11.73 -10.82 -12.89
CA ASP A 115 -11.28 -10.57 -14.27
C ASP A 115 -9.74 -10.59 -14.45
N GLY A 116 -9.06 -11.47 -13.73
CA GLY A 116 -7.61 -11.66 -13.73
C GLY A 116 -6.84 -10.68 -12.84
N GLN A 117 -7.51 -9.76 -12.15
CA GLN A 117 -6.84 -8.76 -11.29
C GLN A 117 -6.09 -9.41 -10.13
N LEU A 118 -6.66 -10.44 -9.49
CA LEU A 118 -5.98 -11.13 -8.39
C LEU A 118 -4.71 -11.82 -8.89
N VAL A 119 -4.80 -12.47 -10.05
CA VAL A 119 -3.64 -13.12 -10.69
C VAL A 119 -2.58 -12.10 -11.08
N GLY A 120 -2.96 -10.93 -11.60
CA GLY A 120 -2.00 -9.88 -11.96
C GLY A 120 -1.33 -9.21 -10.76
N ILE A 121 -2.01 -9.17 -9.60
CA ILE A 121 -1.47 -8.62 -8.35
C ILE A 121 -0.59 -9.64 -7.64
N LEU A 122 -1.07 -10.87 -7.42
CA LEU A 122 -0.41 -11.87 -6.58
C LEU A 122 0.46 -12.86 -7.37
N GLY A 123 0.22 -13.01 -8.67
CA GLY A 123 0.81 -14.06 -9.51
C GLY A 123 -0.16 -15.24 -9.75
N PRO A 124 0.26 -16.26 -10.52
CA PRO A 124 -0.61 -17.37 -10.91
C PRO A 124 -0.92 -18.33 -9.76
N THR A 125 -0.07 -18.39 -8.74
CA THR A 125 -0.21 -19.30 -7.59
C THR A 125 0.13 -18.62 -6.28
N ALA A 126 -0.55 -19.02 -5.20
CA ALA A 126 -0.20 -18.62 -3.84
C ALA A 126 -0.11 -19.83 -2.90
N SER A 127 0.73 -19.73 -1.89
CA SER A 127 0.74 -20.63 -0.74
C SER A 127 0.21 -19.88 0.47
N LEU A 128 -0.68 -20.52 1.22
CA LEU A 128 -1.40 -19.95 2.34
C LEU A 128 -1.18 -20.85 3.56
N ALA A 129 -0.93 -20.25 4.72
CA ALA A 129 -1.05 -20.90 6.01
C ALA A 129 -2.00 -20.06 6.86
N LEU A 130 -3.09 -20.68 7.31
CA LEU A 130 -4.12 -20.07 8.11
C LEU A 130 -4.26 -20.87 9.40
N THR A 131 -4.04 -20.22 10.53
CA THR A 131 -4.33 -20.79 11.85
C THR A 131 -5.32 -19.89 12.55
N GLY A 132 -6.43 -20.42 13.05
CA GLY A 132 -7.37 -19.58 13.77
C GLY A 132 -8.47 -20.34 14.48
N ALA A 133 -9.26 -19.60 15.25
CA ALA A 133 -10.50 -20.07 15.84
C ALA A 133 -11.64 -19.18 15.34
N VAL A 134 -12.77 -19.79 15.00
CA VAL A 134 -14.00 -19.08 14.61
C VAL A 134 -15.14 -19.65 15.43
N SER A 135 -15.97 -18.78 15.99
CA SER A 135 -17.24 -19.16 16.62
C SER A 135 -18.41 -18.64 15.80
N ALA A 136 -19.61 -19.17 16.01
CA ALA A 136 -20.81 -18.70 15.31
C ALA A 136 -21.17 -17.24 15.62
N VAL A 137 -20.75 -16.71 16.77
CA VAL A 137 -21.07 -15.36 17.24
C VAL A 137 -19.96 -14.35 16.99
N SER A 138 -18.73 -14.79 16.80
CA SER A 138 -17.57 -13.91 16.71
C SER A 138 -16.40 -14.58 15.98
N PRO A 139 -15.73 -13.89 15.04
CA PRO A 139 -14.47 -14.36 14.51
C PRO A 139 -13.41 -14.28 15.60
N GLY A 140 -12.84 -15.44 15.94
CA GLY A 140 -11.74 -15.51 16.91
C GLY A 140 -10.41 -15.04 16.30
N PRO A 141 -9.31 -15.17 17.04
CA PRO A 141 -8.00 -14.79 16.55
C PRO A 141 -7.60 -15.67 15.35
N MET A 142 -7.06 -15.04 14.30
CA MET A 142 -6.58 -15.71 13.11
C MET A 142 -5.17 -15.23 12.76
N ARG A 143 -4.32 -16.11 12.25
CA ARG A 143 -3.02 -15.78 11.69
C ARG A 143 -3.00 -16.28 10.27
N LEU A 144 -2.76 -15.38 9.34
CA LEU A 144 -2.63 -15.64 7.92
C LEU A 144 -1.22 -15.30 7.47
N LEU A 145 -0.57 -16.28 6.87
CA LEU A 145 0.66 -16.11 6.10
C LEU A 145 0.35 -16.47 4.66
N MET A 146 0.65 -15.57 3.73
CA MET A 146 0.56 -15.83 2.30
C MET A 146 1.90 -15.54 1.65
N ASN A 147 2.28 -16.42 0.74
CA ASN A 147 3.44 -16.24 -0.12
C ASN A 147 3.06 -16.59 -1.55
N SER A 148 3.28 -15.68 -2.48
CA SER A 148 3.03 -15.84 -3.90
C SER A 148 4.20 -15.26 -4.70
N GLU A 149 4.14 -15.36 -6.03
CA GLU A 149 5.22 -14.84 -6.89
C GLU A 149 5.46 -13.34 -6.70
N ASN A 150 4.37 -12.58 -6.54
CA ASN A 150 4.41 -11.12 -6.47
C ASN A 150 4.08 -10.56 -5.08
N ALA A 151 3.80 -11.41 -4.08
CA ALA A 151 3.36 -10.92 -2.78
C ALA A 151 3.79 -11.81 -1.61
N LEU A 152 4.10 -11.15 -0.49
CA LEU A 152 4.18 -11.76 0.82
C LEU A 152 3.24 -10.99 1.76
N LEU A 153 2.37 -11.69 2.47
CA LEU A 153 1.43 -11.09 3.43
C LEU A 153 1.54 -11.81 4.77
N LYS A 154 1.63 -11.03 5.83
CA LYS A 154 1.55 -11.48 7.21
C LYS A 154 0.49 -10.68 7.94
N VAL A 155 -0.52 -11.38 8.46
CA VAL A 155 -1.64 -10.80 9.21
C VAL A 155 -1.88 -11.66 10.45
N ALA A 156 -2.02 -11.02 11.61
CA ALA A 156 -2.59 -11.66 12.79
C ALA A 156 -3.72 -10.79 13.34
N THR A 157 -4.91 -11.37 13.47
CA THR A 157 -6.11 -10.71 13.98
C THR A 157 -6.41 -11.15 15.40
N ALA A 158 -7.02 -10.24 16.17
CA ALA A 158 -7.61 -10.51 17.46
C ALA A 158 -9.12 -10.60 17.33
N GLU A 159 -9.72 -11.34 18.23
CA GLU A 159 -11.18 -11.34 18.40
C GLU A 159 -11.65 -9.97 18.86
N ALA A 160 -12.66 -9.42 18.17
CA ALA A 160 -13.41 -8.27 18.65
C ALA A 160 -14.87 -8.34 18.17
N PRO A 161 -15.85 -8.02 19.03
CA PRO A 161 -17.26 -8.01 18.62
C PRO A 161 -17.50 -7.04 17.45
N GLY A 162 -17.98 -7.56 16.32
CA GLY A 162 -18.38 -6.77 15.16
C GLY A 162 -17.24 -6.12 14.36
N ALA A 163 -15.97 -6.39 14.70
CA ALA A 163 -14.83 -5.83 13.99
C ALA A 163 -13.62 -6.76 14.00
N ILE A 164 -12.79 -6.66 12.97
CA ILE A 164 -11.46 -7.25 12.92
C ILE A 164 -10.47 -6.23 13.48
N ARG A 165 -9.69 -6.66 14.47
CA ARG A 165 -8.54 -5.92 15.01
C ARG A 165 -7.27 -6.70 14.74
N PHE A 166 -6.13 -6.04 14.65
CA PHE A 166 -4.85 -6.71 14.49
C PHE A 166 -4.15 -6.90 15.84
N GLN A 167 -3.47 -8.04 16.00
CA GLN A 167 -2.62 -8.34 17.17
C GLN A 167 -1.22 -7.74 17.03
N GLU A 168 -0.71 -7.75 15.80
CA GLU A 168 0.57 -7.19 15.39
C GLU A 168 0.36 -6.45 14.07
N ASP A 169 1.27 -5.55 13.72
CA ASP A 169 1.15 -4.80 12.47
C ASP A 169 1.05 -5.77 11.28
N ALA A 170 0.03 -5.55 10.45
CA ALA A 170 -0.15 -6.35 9.25
C ALA A 170 0.79 -5.82 8.17
N VAL A 171 1.60 -6.70 7.60
CA VAL A 171 2.63 -6.34 6.63
C VAL A 171 2.38 -7.05 5.31
N ALA A 172 2.29 -6.28 4.23
CA ALA A 172 2.27 -6.76 2.87
C ALA A 172 3.53 -6.25 2.13
N SER A 173 4.23 -7.14 1.45
CA SER A 173 5.35 -6.84 0.56
C SER A 173 4.96 -7.28 -0.84
N LEU A 174 4.85 -6.32 -1.75
CA LEU A 174 4.27 -6.48 -3.08
C LEU A 174 5.29 -6.12 -4.15
N LYS A 175 5.58 -7.03 -5.08
CA LYS A 175 6.33 -6.68 -6.29
C LYS A 175 5.50 -5.73 -7.12
N LEU A 176 6.09 -4.60 -7.50
CA LEU A 176 5.39 -3.62 -8.32
C LEU A 176 5.21 -4.16 -9.75
N THR A 177 3.95 -4.30 -10.16
CA THR A 177 3.55 -4.71 -11.52
C THR A 177 2.60 -3.68 -12.12
N PRO A 178 2.48 -3.57 -13.45
CA PRO A 178 1.50 -2.68 -14.07
C PRO A 178 0.06 -2.93 -13.61
N VAL A 179 -0.32 -4.19 -13.34
CA VAL A 179 -1.67 -4.53 -12.84
C VAL A 179 -1.86 -4.00 -11.42
N LEU A 180 -0.87 -4.18 -10.53
CA LEU A 180 -0.92 -3.62 -9.18
C LEU A 180 -1.10 -2.09 -9.20
N SER A 181 -0.37 -1.42 -10.09
CA SER A 181 -0.46 0.03 -10.28
C SER A 181 -1.87 0.47 -10.70
N GLN A 182 -2.46 -0.23 -11.67
CA GLN A 182 -3.75 0.07 -12.25
C GLN A 182 -4.95 -0.31 -11.37
N VAL A 183 -4.80 -1.28 -10.47
CA VAL A 183 -5.92 -1.74 -9.62
C VAL A 183 -5.88 -1.08 -8.25
N LEU A 184 -4.70 -1.02 -7.62
CA LEU A 184 -4.55 -0.58 -6.24
C LEU A 184 -3.88 0.78 -6.12
N LEU A 185 -2.68 0.97 -6.68
CA LEU A 185 -1.92 2.19 -6.40
C LEU A 185 -2.57 3.46 -6.97
N LYS A 186 -3.29 3.36 -8.10
CA LYS A 186 -4.06 4.49 -8.63
C LYS A 186 -5.08 5.06 -7.63
N LYS A 187 -5.63 4.20 -6.75
CA LYS A 187 -6.59 4.60 -5.72
C LYS A 187 -5.93 5.30 -4.53
N VAL A 188 -4.65 5.02 -4.32
CA VAL A 188 -3.85 5.66 -3.27
C VAL A 188 -3.31 6.99 -3.77
N ASN A 189 -2.65 6.99 -4.92
CA ASN A 189 -2.12 8.20 -5.55
C ASN A 189 -2.18 8.03 -7.08
N PRO A 190 -2.90 8.89 -7.81
CA PRO A 190 -3.09 8.75 -9.24
C PRO A 190 -1.79 8.88 -10.06
N MET A 191 -0.76 9.50 -9.49
CA MET A 191 0.53 9.60 -10.16
C MET A 191 1.17 8.23 -10.35
N LEU A 192 0.78 7.22 -9.55
CA LEU A 192 1.29 5.86 -9.61
C LEU A 192 0.63 4.98 -10.67
N VAL A 193 -0.38 5.48 -11.39
CA VAL A 193 -1.14 4.68 -12.38
C VAL A 193 -0.25 4.09 -13.47
N ASN A 194 0.83 4.78 -13.83
CA ASN A 194 1.80 4.37 -14.84
C ASN A 194 3.11 3.82 -14.24
N ALA A 195 3.10 3.37 -12.99
CA ALA A 195 4.25 2.71 -12.41
C ALA A 195 4.44 1.33 -13.05
N ILE A 196 5.64 1.09 -13.60
CA ILE A 196 5.99 -0.11 -14.37
C ILE A 196 6.73 -1.13 -13.49
N GLY A 197 7.55 -0.65 -12.55
CA GLY A 197 8.33 -1.47 -11.63
C GLY A 197 9.00 -0.64 -10.55
N SER A 198 9.60 -1.30 -9.57
CA SER A 198 10.37 -0.67 -8.49
C SER A 198 11.68 -1.43 -8.27
N ASP A 199 12.68 -0.73 -7.75
CA ASP A 199 13.95 -1.33 -7.31
C ASP A 199 13.78 -2.25 -6.10
N GLN A 200 12.71 -2.05 -5.33
CA GLN A 200 12.35 -2.84 -4.16
C GLN A 200 10.86 -3.21 -4.16
N PRO A 201 10.46 -4.29 -3.45
CA PRO A 201 9.06 -4.55 -3.19
C PRO A 201 8.41 -3.37 -2.46
N VAL A 202 7.19 -3.03 -2.88
CA VAL A 202 6.32 -2.07 -2.19
C VAL A 202 5.94 -2.66 -0.83
N GLN A 203 6.26 -1.95 0.25
CA GLN A 203 5.85 -2.36 1.59
C GLN A 203 4.63 -1.56 2.03
N PHE A 204 3.60 -2.27 2.50
CA PHE A 204 2.40 -1.69 3.07
C PHE A 204 2.20 -2.27 4.48
N THR A 205 2.30 -1.41 5.48
CA THR A 205 2.24 -1.77 6.89
C THR A 205 1.04 -1.10 7.54
N ILE A 206 0.11 -1.88 8.07
CA ILE A 206 -1.07 -1.39 8.79
C ILE A 206 -0.78 -1.37 10.29
N ASP A 207 -0.97 -0.22 10.95
CA ASP A 207 -0.78 -0.09 12.40
C ASP A 207 -1.88 -0.84 13.15
N SER A 208 -1.46 -1.80 13.99
CA SER A 208 -2.36 -2.65 14.75
C SER A 208 -3.12 -1.95 15.87
N ARG A 209 -2.63 -0.78 16.35
CA ARG A 209 -3.17 -0.08 17.51
C ARG A 209 -4.40 0.75 17.18
N THR A 210 -4.42 1.36 16.00
CA THR A 210 -5.47 2.29 15.58
C THR A 210 -6.45 1.67 14.59
N THR A 211 -6.04 0.60 13.89
CA THR A 211 -6.86 0.01 12.84
C THR A 211 -8.02 -0.83 13.38
N GLN A 212 -9.21 -0.60 12.82
CA GLN A 212 -10.43 -1.34 13.10
C GLN A 212 -11.20 -1.52 11.78
N PHE A 213 -11.41 -2.78 11.39
CA PHE A 213 -12.21 -3.12 10.23
C PHE A 213 -13.56 -3.69 10.67
N PRO A 214 -14.64 -2.91 10.65
CA PRO A 214 -15.96 -3.42 10.99
C PRO A 214 -16.38 -4.50 10.00
N LEU A 215 -17.10 -5.50 10.51
CA LEU A 215 -17.69 -6.55 9.71
C LEU A 215 -19.05 -6.07 9.18
N GLY A 216 -19.28 -6.19 7.87
CA GLY A 216 -20.55 -5.84 7.24
C GLY A 216 -20.43 -5.26 5.83
N GLU A 217 -21.58 -4.92 5.24
CA GLU A 217 -21.68 -4.41 3.86
C GLU A 217 -21.03 -3.03 3.67
N GLU A 218 -20.90 -2.24 4.75
CA GLU A 218 -20.40 -0.86 4.73
C GLU A 218 -18.94 -0.74 5.21
N LEU A 219 -18.13 -1.77 4.98
CA LEU A 219 -16.75 -1.83 5.50
C LEU A 219 -15.94 -0.57 5.17
N LEU A 220 -16.00 -0.05 3.94
CA LEU A 220 -15.23 1.15 3.57
C LEU A 220 -15.71 2.41 4.31
N GLN A 221 -17.01 2.55 4.55
CA GLN A 221 -17.61 3.75 5.17
C GLN A 221 -17.39 3.80 6.68
N THR A 222 -16.98 2.69 7.28
CA THR A 222 -16.86 2.55 8.73
C THR A 222 -15.46 2.08 9.15
N ALA A 223 -14.61 1.69 8.19
CA ALA A 223 -13.23 1.35 8.43
C ALA A 223 -12.43 2.56 8.93
N ARG A 224 -11.54 2.26 9.88
CA ARG A 224 -10.49 3.15 10.36
C ARG A 224 -9.16 2.43 10.24
N MET A 225 -8.20 3.05 9.58
CA MET A 225 -6.88 2.44 9.36
C MET A 225 -5.81 3.52 9.30
N ASP A 226 -4.76 3.35 10.09
CA ASP A 226 -3.49 4.01 9.84
C ASP A 226 -2.55 3.01 9.20
N ALA A 227 -1.92 3.42 8.10
CA ALA A 227 -0.98 2.59 7.39
C ALA A 227 0.24 3.39 6.94
N ARG A 228 1.31 2.68 6.60
CA ARG A 228 2.53 3.23 6.03
C ARG A 228 2.84 2.52 4.72
N LEU A 229 3.08 3.31 3.68
CA LEU A 229 3.38 2.84 2.34
C LEU A 229 4.80 3.24 1.94
N GLU A 230 5.62 2.27 1.58
CA GLU A 230 7.01 2.46 1.16
C GLU A 230 7.20 1.96 -0.27
N LEU A 231 7.34 2.90 -1.22
CA LEU A 231 7.46 2.59 -2.65
C LEU A 231 8.91 2.54 -3.15
N HIS A 232 9.83 3.20 -2.45
CA HIS A 232 11.24 3.33 -2.82
C HIS A 232 11.42 3.99 -4.21
N SER A 233 12.31 3.48 -5.06
CA SER A 233 12.55 4.05 -6.40
C SER A 233 11.68 3.34 -7.42
N VAL A 234 10.67 4.05 -7.92
CA VAL A 234 9.70 3.52 -8.88
C VAL A 234 10.06 3.99 -10.28
N THR A 235 10.12 3.05 -11.22
CA THR A 235 10.18 3.36 -12.65
C THR A 235 8.77 3.66 -13.15
N MET A 236 8.54 4.91 -13.54
CA MET A 236 7.30 5.43 -14.08
C MET A 236 7.37 5.45 -15.61
N GLY A 237 6.32 5.00 -16.29
CA GLY A 237 6.14 5.23 -17.72
C GLY A 237 5.70 6.66 -18.03
N ALA A 238 5.66 7.00 -19.32
CA ALA A 238 4.98 8.19 -19.81
C ALA A 238 3.51 8.17 -19.36
N GLY A 239 3.03 9.27 -18.79
CA GLY A 239 1.73 9.32 -18.15
C GLY A 239 1.23 10.74 -17.95
N ASP A 240 -0.02 11.00 -18.34
CA ASP A 240 -0.59 12.35 -18.49
C ASP A 240 -0.30 13.30 -17.33
N ILE A 241 -0.41 12.84 -16.08
CA ILE A 241 -0.24 13.69 -14.89
C ILE A 241 1.24 14.06 -14.67
N LEU A 242 2.12 13.06 -14.60
CA LEU A 242 3.54 13.30 -14.35
C LEU A 242 4.19 13.98 -15.55
N SER A 243 3.85 13.57 -16.77
CA SER A 243 4.30 14.23 -18.01
C SER A 243 3.86 15.69 -18.03
N GLY A 244 2.57 15.97 -17.80
CA GLY A 244 2.07 17.34 -17.79
C GLY A 244 2.69 18.23 -16.72
N LEU A 245 3.04 17.65 -15.56
CA LEU A 245 3.78 18.33 -14.51
C LEU A 245 5.22 18.64 -14.91
N LEU A 246 5.95 17.65 -15.42
CA LEU A 246 7.35 17.81 -15.85
C LEU A 246 7.45 18.80 -17.02
N ASP A 247 6.54 18.72 -17.98
CA ASP A 247 6.43 19.67 -19.09
C ASP A 247 6.18 21.09 -18.57
N ALA A 248 5.27 21.25 -17.60
CA ALA A 248 5.01 22.55 -16.96
C ALA A 248 6.22 23.08 -16.18
N LEU A 249 7.13 22.20 -15.74
CA LEU A 249 8.43 22.53 -15.13
C LEU A 249 9.59 22.57 -16.14
N ASN A 250 9.27 22.66 -17.44
CA ASN A 250 10.24 22.74 -18.53
C ASN A 250 11.24 21.57 -18.54
N ARG A 251 10.77 20.37 -18.18
CA ARG A 251 11.52 19.10 -18.26
C ARG A 251 10.88 18.20 -19.30
N GLN A 252 11.67 17.77 -20.27
CA GLN A 252 11.24 16.76 -21.23
C GLN A 252 11.29 15.38 -20.56
N GLN A 253 10.14 14.70 -20.53
CA GLN A 253 10.11 13.32 -20.07
C GLN A 253 10.63 12.38 -21.17
N THR A 254 11.48 11.43 -20.78
CA THR A 254 11.82 10.25 -21.58
C THR A 254 10.68 9.22 -21.55
N GLU A 255 10.79 8.12 -22.30
CA GLU A 255 9.77 7.04 -22.30
C GLU A 255 9.48 6.48 -20.88
N SER A 256 10.48 6.53 -20.01
CA SER A 256 10.38 6.20 -18.59
C SER A 256 11.20 7.14 -17.72
N THR A 257 10.79 7.34 -16.47
CA THR A 257 11.48 8.19 -15.48
C THR A 257 11.51 7.50 -14.14
N VAL A 258 12.62 7.59 -13.40
CA VAL A 258 12.72 7.07 -12.04
C VAL A 258 12.25 8.13 -11.05
N VAL A 259 11.33 7.75 -10.17
CA VAL A 259 10.78 8.60 -9.11
C VAL A 259 11.08 7.94 -7.77
N THR A 260 11.77 8.65 -6.89
CA THR A 260 12.06 8.15 -5.53
C THR A 260 11.02 8.69 -4.57
N PHE A 261 10.32 7.81 -3.86
CA PHE A 261 9.33 8.16 -2.85
C PHE A 261 9.90 7.98 -1.46
N MET A 262 9.62 8.93 -0.57
CA MET A 262 9.79 8.69 0.86
C MET A 262 8.63 7.84 1.40
N PRO A 263 8.80 7.14 2.54
CA PRO A 263 7.70 6.48 3.23
C PRO A 263 6.54 7.45 3.49
N MET A 264 5.33 7.04 3.13
CA MET A 264 4.11 7.84 3.26
C MET A 264 3.23 7.27 4.37
N ASN A 265 2.67 8.13 5.22
CA ASN A 265 1.64 7.73 6.17
C ASN A 265 0.26 7.97 5.55
N LEU A 266 -0.60 6.97 5.67
CA LEU A 266 -1.93 6.92 5.11
C LEU A 266 -2.92 6.80 6.27
N HIS A 267 -3.97 7.61 6.24
CA HIS A 267 -5.04 7.56 7.22
C HIS A 267 -6.39 7.41 6.50
N LEU A 268 -7.04 6.26 6.68
CA LEU A 268 -8.37 5.98 6.18
C LEU A 268 -9.37 6.13 7.31
N GLU A 269 -10.36 7.01 7.13
CA GLU A 269 -11.50 7.11 8.02
C GLU A 269 -12.76 7.44 7.20
N ASN A 270 -13.85 6.72 7.46
CA ASN A 270 -15.15 6.93 6.83
C ASN A 270 -15.11 6.94 5.29
N GLY A 271 -14.30 6.05 4.71
CA GLY A 271 -14.11 5.96 3.26
C GLY A 271 -13.20 7.04 2.66
N ILE A 272 -12.66 7.95 3.48
CA ILE A 272 -11.74 9.00 3.05
C ILE A 272 -10.31 8.58 3.38
N LEU A 273 -9.52 8.31 2.37
CA LEU A 273 -8.08 8.08 2.47
C LEU A 273 -7.36 9.41 2.38
N SER A 274 -6.70 9.81 3.46
CA SER A 274 -5.88 11.00 3.55
C SER A 274 -4.40 10.63 3.66
N TYR A 275 -3.54 11.50 3.15
CA TYR A 275 -2.11 11.37 3.36
C TYR A 275 -1.46 12.75 3.43
N THR A 276 -0.51 12.85 4.34
CA THR A 276 0.26 14.07 4.63
C THR A 276 1.69 13.83 4.20
N ASP A 277 2.30 14.83 3.58
CA ASP A 277 3.73 14.84 3.28
C ASP A 277 4.20 13.65 2.42
N ALA A 278 3.46 13.30 1.35
CA ALA A 278 3.93 12.30 0.40
C ALA A 278 5.04 12.87 -0.48
N TRP A 279 6.27 12.85 0.05
CA TRP A 279 7.47 13.34 -0.61
C TRP A 279 7.87 12.42 -1.77
N MET A 280 8.17 13.04 -2.90
CA MET A 280 8.78 12.37 -4.04
C MET A 280 9.85 13.25 -4.69
N THR A 281 10.85 12.60 -5.29
CA THR A 281 11.86 13.25 -6.10
C THR A 281 11.92 12.65 -7.49
N VAL A 282 12.06 13.52 -8.50
CA VAL A 282 12.22 13.16 -9.91
C VAL A 282 13.45 13.89 -10.42
N ASP A 283 14.50 13.15 -10.76
CA ASP A 283 15.84 13.71 -10.99
C ASP A 283 16.33 14.56 -9.80
N ASN A 284 16.30 15.89 -9.95
CA ASN A 284 16.65 16.88 -8.94
C ASN A 284 15.46 17.75 -8.53
N LEU A 285 14.23 17.36 -8.90
CA LEU A 285 13.01 18.07 -8.56
C LEU A 285 12.34 17.38 -7.37
N ALA A 286 12.14 18.11 -6.28
CA ALA A 286 11.49 17.62 -5.08
C ALA A 286 10.09 18.21 -4.93
N MET A 287 9.13 17.34 -4.63
CA MET A 287 7.71 17.69 -4.59
C MET A 287 7.01 16.92 -3.46
N VAL A 288 5.90 17.48 -2.99
CA VAL A 288 5.02 16.84 -2.00
C VAL A 288 3.64 16.68 -2.60
N VAL A 289 3.04 15.52 -2.41
CA VAL A 289 1.61 15.35 -2.62
C VAL A 289 0.92 15.29 -1.25
N GLU A 290 -0.15 16.05 -1.09
CA GLU A 290 -0.97 16.04 0.12
C GLU A 290 -2.45 16.13 -0.25
N GLY A 291 -3.33 15.61 0.60
CA GLY A 291 -4.77 15.75 0.42
C GLY A 291 -5.53 14.48 0.77
N GLN A 292 -6.67 14.30 0.08
CA GLN A 292 -7.60 13.23 0.37
C GLN A 292 -8.22 12.61 -0.89
N VAL A 293 -8.54 11.33 -0.78
CA VAL A 293 -9.24 10.51 -1.77
C VAL A 293 -10.48 9.93 -1.11
N ASP A 294 -11.65 10.27 -1.63
CA ASP A 294 -12.93 9.68 -1.25
C ASP A 294 -13.14 8.38 -2.05
N LEU A 295 -12.90 7.25 -1.38
CA LEU A 295 -13.00 5.90 -1.97
C LEU A 295 -14.45 5.46 -2.20
N VAL A 296 -15.43 6.16 -1.60
CA VAL A 296 -16.86 5.85 -1.75
C VAL A 296 -17.44 6.61 -2.94
N ARG A 297 -16.99 7.85 -3.15
CA ARG A 297 -17.42 8.69 -4.27
C ARG A 297 -16.50 8.63 -5.50
N ASP A 298 -15.45 7.81 -5.44
CA ASP A 298 -14.40 7.71 -6.46
C ASP A 298 -13.86 9.08 -6.89
N PHE A 299 -13.60 9.96 -5.92
CA PHE A 299 -13.17 11.34 -6.16
C PHE A 299 -11.93 11.70 -5.33
N MET A 300 -11.07 12.56 -5.84
CA MET A 300 -9.90 13.05 -5.11
C MET A 300 -9.77 14.57 -5.13
N ASP A 301 -9.27 15.10 -4.01
CA ASP A 301 -8.83 16.48 -3.84
C ASP A 301 -7.42 16.48 -3.25
N LEU A 302 -6.45 16.48 -4.17
CA LEU A 302 -5.03 16.47 -3.87
C LEU A 302 -4.40 17.81 -4.25
N ARG A 303 -3.24 18.06 -3.66
CA ARG A 303 -2.42 19.22 -3.89
C ARG A 303 -0.98 18.77 -4.06
N LEU A 304 -0.33 19.31 -5.08
CA LEU A 304 1.09 19.13 -5.30
C LEU A 304 1.81 20.39 -4.87
N ALA A 305 2.63 20.30 -3.83
CA ALA A 305 3.50 21.39 -3.40
C ALA A 305 4.89 21.27 -4.05
N ILE A 306 5.31 22.34 -4.72
CA ILE A 306 6.59 22.46 -5.42
C ILE A 306 7.41 23.52 -4.68
N SER A 307 8.57 23.13 -4.17
CA SER A 307 9.44 24.04 -3.41
C SER A 307 10.09 25.09 -4.31
N GLY A 308 10.48 26.21 -3.71
CA GLY A 308 11.24 27.26 -4.37
C GLY A 308 12.58 26.76 -4.92
N GLU A 309 13.23 25.81 -4.23
CA GLU A 309 14.43 25.14 -4.74
C GLU A 309 14.15 24.41 -6.07
N THR A 310 13.07 23.61 -6.12
CA THR A 310 12.63 22.93 -7.35
C THR A 310 12.32 23.94 -8.47
N LEU A 311 11.67 25.05 -8.14
CA LEU A 311 11.36 26.12 -9.10
C LEU A 311 12.62 26.82 -9.62
N ALA A 312 13.59 27.12 -8.76
CA ALA A 312 14.88 27.71 -9.14
C ALA A 312 15.73 26.77 -10.02
N LEU A 313 15.57 25.46 -9.84
CA LEU A 313 16.19 24.43 -10.69
C LEU A 313 15.49 24.30 -12.05
N ALA A 314 14.16 24.41 -12.08
CA ALA A 314 13.36 24.34 -13.30
C ALA A 314 13.45 25.62 -14.17
N PHE A 315 13.47 26.79 -13.54
CA PHE A 315 13.44 28.10 -14.19
C PHE A 315 14.62 28.96 -13.75
N LYS A 316 15.56 29.23 -14.65
CA LYS A 316 16.80 29.97 -14.35
C LYS A 316 16.52 31.39 -13.87
N GLU A 317 15.43 31.98 -14.36
CA GLU A 317 14.97 33.33 -14.06
C GLU A 317 14.48 33.47 -12.61
N LEU A 318 14.13 32.36 -11.96
CA LEU A 318 13.61 32.37 -10.59
C LEU A 318 14.68 32.25 -9.52
N ARG A 319 15.93 31.92 -9.87
CA ARG A 319 17.02 31.63 -8.90
C ARG A 319 17.26 32.71 -7.85
N ASP A 320 17.12 33.98 -8.23
CA ASP A 320 17.32 35.13 -7.34
C ASP A 320 16.00 35.72 -6.80
N VAL A 321 14.87 35.06 -7.12
CA VAL A 321 13.52 35.53 -6.88
C VAL A 321 12.81 34.69 -5.82
N VAL A 322 12.95 33.37 -5.91
CA VAL A 322 12.33 32.43 -4.99
C VAL A 322 13.31 32.03 -3.89
N SER A 323 12.82 31.97 -2.66
CA SER A 323 13.51 31.43 -1.51
C SER A 323 13.28 29.93 -1.39
N GLU A 324 14.16 29.23 -0.65
CA GLU A 324 13.99 27.79 -0.34
C GLU A 324 12.66 27.50 0.39
N THR A 325 12.10 28.51 1.07
CA THR A 325 10.83 28.41 1.82
C THR A 325 9.59 28.71 0.99
N ASP A 326 9.74 29.22 -0.24
CA ASP A 326 8.59 29.46 -1.10
C ASP A 326 8.02 28.13 -1.59
N VAL A 327 6.70 28.06 -1.69
CA VAL A 327 5.99 26.85 -2.15
C VAL A 327 4.87 27.27 -3.08
N ILE A 328 4.85 26.70 -4.29
CA ILE A 328 3.68 26.78 -5.17
C ILE A 328 2.87 25.51 -4.99
N THR A 329 1.57 25.67 -4.76
CA THR A 329 0.64 24.55 -4.67
C THR A 329 -0.19 24.44 -5.94
N VAL A 330 -0.17 23.26 -6.56
CA VAL A 330 -0.90 22.94 -7.79
C VAL A 330 -2.03 21.98 -7.46
N PRO A 331 -3.30 22.37 -7.64
CA PRO A 331 -4.43 21.47 -7.43
C PRO A 331 -4.40 20.25 -8.38
N LEU A 332 -4.67 19.07 -7.82
CA LEU A 332 -4.87 17.82 -8.54
C LEU A 332 -6.23 17.22 -8.10
N ARG A 333 -7.25 17.38 -8.94
CA ARG A 333 -8.65 17.09 -8.56
C ARG A 333 -9.40 16.32 -9.62
N GLY A 334 -10.42 15.58 -9.22
CA GLY A 334 -11.36 14.93 -10.13
C GLY A 334 -11.67 13.49 -9.74
N PRO A 335 -12.32 12.73 -10.64
CA PRO A 335 -12.53 11.29 -10.45
C PRO A 335 -11.20 10.55 -10.35
N ILE A 336 -11.14 9.47 -9.55
CA ILE A 336 -9.89 8.70 -9.33
C ILE A 336 -9.28 8.20 -10.65
N ASP A 337 -10.12 7.79 -11.60
CA ASP A 337 -9.65 7.27 -12.90
C ASP A 337 -9.21 8.36 -13.88
N LYS A 338 -9.60 9.63 -13.65
CA LYS A 338 -9.35 10.75 -14.59
C LYS A 338 -9.13 12.07 -13.84
N PRO A 339 -8.16 12.14 -12.93
CA PRO A 339 -7.88 13.38 -12.22
C PRO A 339 -7.21 14.38 -13.16
N ARG A 340 -7.32 15.65 -12.82
CA ARG A 340 -6.79 16.77 -13.60
C ARG A 340 -5.86 17.59 -12.74
N LEU A 341 -4.65 17.79 -13.25
CA LEU A 341 -3.65 18.70 -12.68
C LEU A 341 -3.88 20.10 -13.26
N ASP A 342 -3.94 21.13 -12.42
CA ASP A 342 -4.07 22.52 -12.84
C ASP A 342 -2.72 23.11 -13.28
N THR A 343 -2.19 22.61 -14.40
CA THR A 343 -0.93 23.11 -14.97
C THR A 343 -1.03 24.57 -15.41
N GLY A 344 -2.22 25.05 -15.78
CA GLY A 344 -2.46 26.46 -16.10
C GLY A 344 -2.24 27.37 -14.89
N GLY A 345 -2.74 26.97 -13.72
CA GLY A 345 -2.47 27.65 -12.45
C GLY A 345 -0.97 27.69 -12.12
N LEU A 346 -0.26 26.57 -12.28
CA LEU A 346 1.19 26.51 -12.08
C LEU A 346 1.95 27.49 -12.98
N VAL A 347 1.70 27.46 -14.29
CA VAL A 347 2.35 28.37 -15.25
C VAL A 347 2.05 29.83 -14.92
N GLY A 348 0.81 30.13 -14.49
CA GLY A 348 0.42 31.46 -14.05
C GLY A 348 1.21 31.94 -12.82
N GLU A 349 1.37 31.10 -11.80
CA GLU A 349 2.16 31.44 -10.61
C GLU A 349 3.65 31.60 -10.91
N VAL A 350 4.22 30.72 -11.74
CA VAL A 350 5.61 30.85 -12.22
C VAL A 350 5.80 32.17 -12.98
N ALA A 351 4.88 32.54 -13.86
CA ALA A 351 4.95 33.78 -14.62
C ALA A 351 4.86 35.02 -13.70
N LYS A 352 4.01 34.99 -12.67
CA LYS A 352 3.93 36.05 -11.66
C LYS A 352 5.25 36.21 -10.91
N LEU A 353 5.87 35.10 -10.49
CA LEU A 353 7.17 35.14 -9.83
C LEU A 353 8.26 35.68 -10.76
N ALA A 354 8.31 35.23 -12.01
CA ALA A 354 9.26 35.74 -13.00
C ALA A 354 9.09 37.26 -13.24
N ALA A 355 7.85 37.74 -13.35
CA ALA A 355 7.56 39.17 -13.46
C ALA A 355 7.98 39.95 -12.21
N LYS A 356 7.73 39.42 -11.01
CA LYS A 356 8.20 40.00 -9.74
C LYS A 356 9.73 40.11 -9.72
N GLY A 357 10.43 39.07 -10.17
CA GLY A 357 11.88 39.05 -10.30
C GLY A 357 12.43 40.10 -11.25
N ALA A 358 11.84 40.20 -12.45
CA ALA A 358 12.23 41.20 -13.44
C ALA A 358 12.00 42.63 -12.95
N LEU A 359 10.87 42.87 -12.27
CA LEU A 359 10.57 44.17 -11.66
C LEU A 359 11.57 44.52 -10.56
N LYS A 360 11.85 43.58 -9.64
CA LYS A 360 12.83 43.77 -8.57
C LYS A 360 14.19 44.16 -9.12
N LYS A 361 14.69 43.43 -10.13
CA LYS A 361 15.97 43.74 -10.79
C LYS A 361 16.00 45.14 -11.38
N ASN A 362 14.97 45.53 -12.12
CA ASN A 362 14.91 46.84 -12.77
C ASN A 362 14.73 47.99 -11.75
N LEU A 363 14.00 47.77 -10.66
CA LEU A 363 13.74 48.78 -9.62
C LEU A 363 14.92 48.95 -8.65
N ASP A 364 15.61 47.87 -8.30
CA ASP A 364 16.83 47.94 -7.49
C ASP A 364 17.93 48.72 -8.24
N GLU A 365 18.02 48.58 -9.57
CA GLU A 365 18.92 49.36 -10.41
C GLU A 365 18.50 50.84 -10.53
N ALA A 366 17.20 51.15 -10.48
CA ALA A 366 16.68 52.48 -10.77
C ALA A 366 16.46 53.38 -9.54
N VAL A 367 16.03 52.83 -8.38
CA VAL A 367 15.47 53.62 -7.27
C VAL A 367 16.20 53.40 -5.94
N GLY A 368 17.05 52.37 -5.81
CA GLY A 368 17.63 51.99 -4.53
C GLY A 368 16.58 51.35 -3.59
N GLY A 369 17.05 50.68 -2.53
CA GLY A 369 16.32 49.62 -1.80
C GLY A 369 14.96 49.93 -1.17
N GLU A 370 14.41 51.14 -1.27
CA GLU A 370 13.08 51.48 -0.75
C GLU A 370 11.93 50.95 -1.63
N ALA A 371 12.17 50.68 -2.93
CA ALA A 371 11.16 50.17 -3.84
C ALA A 371 10.71 48.72 -3.53
N GLY A 372 11.56 47.93 -2.87
CA GLY A 372 11.27 46.52 -2.54
C GLY A 372 10.03 46.34 -1.65
N ALA A 373 9.80 47.28 -0.72
CA ALA A 373 8.69 47.20 0.23
C ALA A 373 7.31 47.33 -0.43
N ILE A 374 7.20 48.10 -1.52
CA ILE A 374 5.93 48.30 -2.24
C ILE A 374 5.58 47.07 -3.07
N ILE A 375 6.58 46.42 -3.68
CA ILE A 375 6.37 45.19 -4.44
C ILE A 375 5.90 44.07 -3.50
N ASP A 376 6.52 43.93 -2.33
CA ASP A 376 6.09 42.92 -1.35
C ASP A 376 4.68 43.21 -0.79
N ALA A 377 4.26 44.47 -0.67
CA ALA A 377 2.89 44.81 -0.27
C ALA A 377 1.83 44.44 -1.33
N ILE A 378 2.18 44.49 -2.62
CA ILE A 378 1.26 44.14 -3.72
C ILE A 378 1.18 42.62 -3.92
N PHE A 379 2.28 41.90 -3.73
CA PHE A 379 2.39 40.47 -4.05
C PHE A 379 2.48 39.53 -2.83
N GLY A 380 2.57 40.03 -1.60
CA GLY A 380 2.86 39.24 -0.38
C GLY A 380 1.72 38.43 0.23
N GLY A 381 0.62 38.18 -0.49
CA GLY A 381 -0.62 37.63 0.04
C GLY A 381 -0.70 36.10 0.22
N SER A 382 0.37 35.34 0.04
CA SER A 382 0.28 33.86 0.12
C SER A 382 1.54 33.23 0.71
N ARG A 383 1.48 32.88 2.00
CA ARG A 383 2.39 31.96 2.71
C ARG A 383 1.51 31.15 3.68
N THR A 384 1.67 29.87 3.96
CA THR A 384 2.62 28.81 3.62
C THR A 384 2.02 27.52 4.23
N SER A 385 2.22 26.37 3.60
CA SER A 385 2.22 25.08 4.31
C SER A 385 3.35 25.10 5.36
N SER A 386 3.11 24.60 6.56
CA SER A 386 3.93 24.85 7.76
C SER A 386 5.25 24.08 7.85
N GLN A 387 5.61 23.25 6.85
CA GLN A 387 6.81 22.42 6.95
C GLN A 387 7.70 22.55 5.70
N PRO A 388 8.94 23.06 5.82
CA PRO A 388 9.86 23.11 4.70
C PRO A 388 10.27 21.68 4.27
N PRO A 389 10.62 21.48 2.99
CA PRO A 389 11.11 20.21 2.50
C PRO A 389 12.30 19.67 3.29
N PRO A 390 12.40 18.34 3.50
CA PRO A 390 13.65 17.74 3.91
C PRO A 390 14.71 18.12 2.86
N SER A 391 15.80 18.73 3.31
CA SER A 391 16.87 19.17 2.41
C SER A 391 17.39 17.98 1.61
N VAL A 392 17.23 18.04 0.28
CA VAL A 392 17.59 16.95 -0.64
C VAL A 392 19.09 16.92 -0.91
N LYS A 393 19.90 17.74 -0.22
CA LYS A 393 21.36 17.71 -0.36
C LYS A 393 21.82 16.26 -0.14
N PRO A 394 22.31 15.57 -1.19
CA PRO A 394 22.82 14.23 -1.04
C PRO A 394 23.84 14.29 0.09
N LYS A 395 23.59 13.55 1.16
CA LYS A 395 24.55 13.45 2.26
C LYS A 395 25.79 12.88 1.61
N GLU A 396 26.79 13.73 1.37
CA GLU A 396 28.08 13.32 0.83
C GLU A 396 28.50 12.08 1.61
N PRO A 397 28.77 10.94 0.94
CA PRO A 397 29.14 9.73 1.64
C PRO A 397 30.29 10.10 2.55
N ALA A 398 30.06 9.97 3.86
CA ALA A 398 31.02 10.38 4.86
C ALA A 398 32.35 9.71 4.50
N THR A 399 33.30 10.53 4.07
CA THR A 399 34.67 10.09 3.83
C THR A 399 35.11 9.48 5.16
N GLN A 400 35.14 8.15 5.22
CA GLN A 400 35.60 7.40 6.37
C GLN A 400 37.09 7.71 6.52
N GLY A 401 37.38 8.79 7.26
CA GLY A 401 38.67 9.03 7.87
C GLY A 401 38.88 8.01 8.98
N ASP A 402 40.12 7.53 9.08
CA ASP A 402 40.64 6.53 10.00
C ASP A 402 40.24 5.07 9.77
N GLN A 403 40.83 4.51 8.70
CA GLN A 403 41.25 3.12 8.72
C GLN A 403 42.31 2.94 9.81
N THR A 404 41.89 2.36 10.94
CA THR A 404 42.81 1.67 11.85
C THR A 404 43.41 0.51 11.06
N GLN A 405 44.72 0.59 10.80
CA GLN A 405 45.50 -0.50 10.20
C GLN A 405 45.32 -1.77 11.03
N VAL A 406 44.63 -2.76 10.45
CA VAL A 406 44.65 -4.14 10.90
C VAL A 406 46.03 -4.71 10.54
N PRO A 407 46.79 -5.28 11.48
CA PRO A 407 48.08 -5.89 11.18
C PRO A 407 47.91 -7.06 10.21
N ALA A 408 48.82 -7.13 9.25
CA ALA A 408 48.86 -8.11 8.17
C ALA A 408 48.76 -9.57 8.70
N PRO A 409 47.93 -10.44 8.09
CA PRO A 409 48.02 -11.88 8.29
C PRO A 409 49.38 -12.39 7.78
N ALA A 410 49.99 -13.29 8.53
CA ALA A 410 51.23 -13.95 8.16
C ALA A 410 51.11 -14.63 6.78
N GLU A 411 52.16 -14.46 5.96
CA GLU A 411 52.35 -15.12 4.66
C GLU A 411 52.23 -16.65 4.80
N GLU A 412 51.16 -17.23 4.28
CA GLU A 412 51.13 -18.63 3.87
C GLU A 412 51.68 -18.76 2.45
N LYS A 413 52.64 -19.68 2.31
CA LYS A 413 53.38 -19.97 1.08
C LYS A 413 52.44 -20.41 -0.05
N PRO A 414 52.69 -20.01 -1.32
CA PRO A 414 51.93 -20.48 -2.46
C PRO A 414 52.20 -21.96 -2.74
N VAL A 415 51.14 -22.77 -2.81
CA VAL A 415 51.17 -24.10 -3.42
C VAL A 415 51.01 -23.94 -4.93
N GLU A 416 52.03 -24.39 -5.65
CA GLU A 416 52.17 -24.41 -7.10
C GLU A 416 51.08 -25.30 -7.74
N ALA A 417 50.11 -24.69 -8.43
CA ALA A 417 49.10 -25.40 -9.21
C ALA A 417 49.55 -25.50 -10.68
N LYS A 418 49.68 -26.74 -11.16
CA LYS A 418 50.01 -27.08 -12.56
C LYS A 418 48.92 -26.59 -13.54
N PRO A 419 49.28 -26.15 -14.75
CA PRO A 419 48.32 -25.79 -15.78
C PRO A 419 47.62 -27.02 -16.35
N VAL A 420 46.28 -26.96 -16.39
CA VAL A 420 45.42 -27.90 -17.12
C VAL A 420 45.41 -27.51 -18.60
N PRO A 421 45.66 -28.44 -19.55
CA PRO A 421 45.60 -28.15 -20.98
C PRO A 421 44.16 -27.86 -21.43
N GLN A 422 44.00 -26.79 -22.21
CA GLN A 422 42.77 -26.47 -22.92
C GLN A 422 42.59 -27.45 -24.09
N ASP A 423 41.39 -28.02 -24.21
CA ASP A 423 40.98 -28.95 -25.25
C ASP A 423 40.47 -28.18 -26.49
N PRO A 424 41.18 -28.22 -27.64
CA PRO A 424 40.85 -27.47 -28.86
C PRO A 424 39.71 -28.09 -29.69
N LEU A 425 38.97 -29.09 -29.18
CA LEU A 425 37.92 -29.79 -29.93
C LEU A 425 36.51 -29.20 -29.80
N ARG A 426 36.29 -28.15 -29.00
CA ARG A 426 34.95 -27.52 -28.88
C ARG A 426 34.61 -26.49 -29.96
N ASP A 427 35.59 -26.00 -30.72
CA ASP A 427 35.35 -25.06 -31.83
C ASP A 427 35.00 -25.76 -33.18
N LEU A 428 35.00 -27.10 -33.21
CA LEU A 428 34.65 -27.88 -34.41
C LEU A 428 33.16 -28.21 -34.56
N ILE A 429 32.33 -27.96 -33.53
CA ILE A 429 30.90 -28.30 -33.56
C ILE A 429 30.03 -27.20 -34.21
N ASN A 430 30.52 -25.96 -34.29
CA ASN A 430 29.79 -24.87 -34.97
C ASN A 430 30.10 -24.75 -36.47
N ILE A 431 30.96 -25.61 -37.04
CA ILE A 431 31.38 -25.55 -38.46
C ILE A 431 30.80 -26.70 -39.31
N LEU A 432 30.15 -27.72 -38.71
CA LEU A 432 29.60 -28.88 -39.46
C LEU A 432 28.09 -29.14 -39.26
N GLY A 433 27.35 -28.24 -38.62
CA GLY A 433 25.91 -28.36 -38.39
C GLY A 433 25.04 -27.62 -39.41
N GLY A 434 25.31 -27.76 -40.71
CA GLY A 434 24.47 -27.18 -41.76
C GLY A 434 23.40 -28.16 -42.28
N GLY A 435 22.14 -27.77 -42.18
CA GLY A 435 21.13 -27.93 -43.24
C GLY A 435 20.44 -29.29 -43.45
N LYS A 436 19.12 -29.31 -43.20
CA LYS A 436 18.11 -29.44 -44.25
C LYS A 436 16.78 -28.85 -43.79
#